data_AF-J9GF35-F1
#
_entry.id   AF-J9GF35-F1
#
_cell.length_a   1.000
_cell.length_b   1.000
_cell.length_c   1.000
_cell.angle_alpha   90.00
_cell.angle_beta   90.00
_cell.angle_gamma   90.00
#
_symmetry.space_group_name_H-M   'P 1'
#
loop_
_entity.id
_entity.type
_entity.pdbx_description
1 polymer ?
#
loop_
_entity_poly.entity_id
_entity_poly.type
_entity_poly.pdbx_seq_one_letter_code
_entity_poly.pdbx_strand_id
1 'polypeptide(L)' 'MTKKMHNSCDATPEEEEVLIYGRNADWAKRLPPIMKQGSTFVAVGVAHLPGERGLLALLKKAGYTVSPVK' A
#
# COMPACT_ATOMS: atom_id res chain seq x y z
N MET A 1 14.58 10.42 0.23
CA MET A 1 13.47 11.31 0.65
C MET A 1 13.14 10.99 2.10
N THR A 2 13.94 11.47 3.05
CA THR A 2 13.70 11.20 4.48
C THR A 2 14.50 12.21 5.29
N LYS A 3 14.01 13.45 5.33
CA LYS A 3 14.34 14.34 6.42
C LYS A 3 13.03 14.68 7.09
N LYS A 4 12.74 14.02 8.22
CA LYS A 4 11.69 14.49 9.12
C LYS A 4 12.13 15.87 9.59
N MET A 5 11.26 16.87 9.45
CA MET A 5 11.57 18.24 9.82
C MET A 5 11.32 18.51 11.32
N HIS A 6 10.94 17.45 12.06
CA HIS A 6 10.49 17.43 13.44
C HIS A 6 9.45 18.52 13.72
N ASN A 7 8.50 18.67 12.80
CA ASN A 7 7.43 19.66 12.89
C ASN A 7 6.07 18.98 12.75
N SER A 8 4.99 19.77 12.86
CA SER A 8 3.61 19.30 12.78
C SER A 8 3.20 18.70 11.43
N CYS A 9 4.08 18.75 10.42
CA CYS A 9 3.83 18.16 9.10
C CYS A 9 4.44 16.76 8.95
N ASP A 10 5.22 16.29 9.93
CA ASP A 10 5.74 14.92 9.92
C ASP A 10 4.70 13.95 10.49
N ALA A 11 4.44 12.87 9.76
CA ALA A 11 3.59 11.80 10.27
C ALA A 11 4.19 11.15 11.52
N THR A 12 3.33 10.94 12.52
CA THR A 12 3.66 10.10 13.68
C THR A 12 3.67 8.62 13.28
N PRO A 13 4.38 7.74 14.03
CA PRO A 13 4.32 6.30 13.78
C PRO A 13 2.89 5.74 13.85
N GLU A 14 2.06 6.26 14.76
CA GLU A 14 0.67 5.84 14.92
C GLU A 14 -0.19 6.26 13.72
N GLU A 15 0.01 7.47 13.19
CA GLU A 15 -0.65 7.94 11.96
C GLU A 15 -0.23 7.10 10.75
N GLU A 16 1.06 6.79 10.62
CA GLU A 16 1.57 5.96 9.53
C GLU A 16 1.00 4.54 9.59
N GLU A 17 0.90 3.98 10.80
CA GLU A 17 0.29 2.68 11.02
C GLU A 17 -1.18 2.67 10.64
N VAL A 18 -1.98 3.63 11.12
CA VAL A 18 -3.43 3.66 10.86
C VAL A 18 -3.73 4.02 9.40
N LEU A 19 -3.06 5.04 8.86
CA LEU A 19 -3.42 5.62 7.56
C LEU A 19 -2.79 4.87 6.39
N ILE A 20 -1.63 4.23 6.57
CA ILE A 20 -0.90 3.56 5.50
C ILE A 20 -0.86 2.05 5.73
N TYR A 21 -0.19 1.59 6.78
CA TYR A 21 0.16 0.17 6.88
C TYR A 21 -1.01 -0.74 7.25
N GLY A 22 -1.88 -0.32 8.17
CA GLY A 22 -3.11 -1.02 8.52
C GLY A 22 -4.05 -1.11 7.32
N ARG A 23 -4.24 0.00 6.61
CA ARG A 23 -5.02 0.03 5.36
C ARG A 23 -4.43 -0.87 4.28
N ASN A 24 -3.11 -0.91 4.12
CA ASN A 24 -2.45 -1.82 3.19
C ASN A 24 -2.70 -3.29 3.56
N ALA A 25 -2.61 -3.63 4.85
CA ALA A 25 -2.88 -4.99 5.32
C ALA A 25 -4.34 -5.42 5.09
N ASP A 26 -5.29 -4.51 5.28
CA ASP A 26 -6.69 -4.77 5.01
C ASP A 26 -6.98 -4.90 3.51
N TRP A 27 -6.39 -4.03 2.70
CA TRP A 27 -6.51 -4.10 1.24
C TRP A 27 -5.89 -5.38 0.67
N ALA A 28 -4.75 -5.84 1.19
CA ALA A 28 -4.13 -7.09 0.78
C ALA A 28 -5.04 -8.32 0.96
N LYS A 29 -6.00 -8.26 1.92
CA LYS A 29 -7.01 -9.30 2.13
C LYS A 29 -8.24 -9.11 1.23
N ARG A 30 -8.66 -7.86 1.02
CA ARG A 30 -9.92 -7.52 0.33
C ARG A 30 -9.80 -7.48 -1.19
N LEU A 31 -8.65 -7.07 -1.72
CA LEU A 31 -8.43 -6.93 -3.16
C LEU A 31 -8.44 -8.27 -3.91
N PRO A 32 -7.83 -9.37 -3.42
CA PRO A 32 -7.81 -10.64 -4.14
C PRO A 32 -9.20 -11.16 -4.59
N PRO A 33 -10.24 -11.23 -3.75
CA PRO A 33 -11.56 -11.66 -4.20
C PRO A 33 -12.22 -10.68 -5.17
N ILE A 34 -11.94 -9.37 -5.07
CA ILE A 34 -12.45 -8.36 -6.02
C ILE A 34 -11.80 -8.56 -7.40
N MET A 35 -10.47 -8.67 -7.43
CA MET A 35 -9.69 -8.84 -8.66
C MET A 35 -9.98 -10.17 -9.38
N LYS A 36 -10.47 -11.19 -8.67
CA LYS A 36 -10.93 -12.45 -9.27
C LYS A 36 -12.23 -12.31 -10.08
N GLN A 37 -13.04 -11.29 -9.80
CA GLN A 37 -14.31 -11.08 -10.51
C GLN A 37 -14.10 -10.44 -11.89
N GLY A 38 -12.96 -9.76 -12.10
CA GLY A 38 -12.60 -9.19 -13.39
C GLY A 38 -11.46 -8.17 -13.30
N SER A 39 -11.06 -7.66 -14.45
CA SER A 39 -10.06 -6.60 -14.57
C SER A 39 -10.46 -5.41 -13.71
N THR A 40 -9.61 -5.08 -12.74
CA THR A 40 -9.88 -4.06 -11.71
C THR A 40 -8.85 -2.94 -11.79
N PHE A 41 -9.31 -1.70 -11.87
CA PHE A 41 -8.45 -0.52 -11.69
C PHE A 41 -8.55 -0.03 -10.23
N VAL A 42 -7.41 0.14 -9.57
CA VAL A 42 -7.33 0.58 -8.16
C VAL A 42 -6.47 1.83 -8.06
N ALA A 43 -7.06 2.94 -7.62
CA ALA A 43 -6.35 4.19 -7.38
C ALA A 43 -5.95 4.31 -5.90
N VAL A 44 -4.67 4.59 -5.63
CA VAL A 44 -4.13 4.80 -4.28
C VAL A 44 -3.13 5.95 -4.27
N GLY A 45 -2.92 6.55 -3.10
CA GLY A 45 -1.81 7.50 -2.91
C GLY A 45 -0.45 6.80 -2.97
N VAL A 46 0.58 7.51 -3.44
CA VAL A 46 1.94 6.97 -3.64
C VAL A 46 2.53 6.34 -2.37
N ALA A 47 2.18 6.87 -1.20
CA ALA A 47 2.65 6.37 0.10
C ALA A 47 2.25 4.91 0.37
N HIS A 48 1.22 4.39 -0.31
CA HIS A 48 0.79 2.99 -0.13
C HIS A 48 1.65 1.97 -0.87
N LEU A 49 2.51 2.39 -1.80
CA LEU A 49 3.23 1.49 -2.70
C LEU A 49 4.59 0.97 -2.19
N PRO A 50 5.46 1.80 -1.57
CA PRO A 50 6.83 1.40 -1.26
C PRO A 50 6.94 0.50 -0.01
N GLY A 51 8.08 -0.20 0.09
CA GLY A 51 8.46 -0.96 1.28
C GLY A 51 7.80 -2.34 1.42
N GLU A 52 8.22 -3.10 2.44
CA GLU A 52 7.77 -4.48 2.67
C GLU A 52 6.30 -4.62 3.09
N ARG A 53 5.76 -3.54 3.65
CA ARG A 53 4.36 -3.36 4.04
C ARG A 53 3.57 -2.53 3.01
N GLY A 54 4.20 -2.20 1.88
CA GLY A 54 3.56 -1.58 0.72
C GLY A 54 2.70 -2.56 -0.07
N LEU A 55 1.67 -2.06 -0.74
CA LEU A 55 0.73 -2.88 -1.51
C LEU A 55 1.41 -3.77 -2.56
N LEU A 56 2.43 -3.24 -3.26
CA LEU A 56 3.13 -4.02 -4.29
C LEU A 56 3.83 -5.25 -3.69
N ALA A 57 4.44 -5.10 -2.52
CA ALA A 57 5.09 -6.20 -1.82
C ALA A 57 4.07 -7.20 -1.25
N LEU A 58 2.97 -6.70 -0.68
CA LEU A 58 1.91 -7.54 -0.13
C LEU A 58 1.21 -8.37 -1.21
N LEU A 59 0.92 -7.78 -2.37
CA LEU A 59 0.34 -8.50 -3.50
C LEU A 59 1.29 -9.58 -4.05
N LYS A 60 2.60 -9.28 -4.15
CA LYS A 60 3.61 -10.29 -4.49
C LYS A 60 3.61 -11.45 -3.48
N LYS A 61 3.58 -11.15 -2.18
CA LYS A 61 3.48 -12.16 -1.11
C LYS A 61 2.19 -12.99 -1.18
N ALA A 62 1.10 -12.40 -1.69
CA ALA A 62 -0.17 -13.08 -1.93
C ALA A 62 -0.19 -13.92 -3.23
N GLY A 63 0.94 -14.04 -3.94
CA GLY A 63 1.09 -14.88 -5.13
C GLY A 63 0.80 -14.17 -6.45
N TYR A 64 0.66 -12.84 -6.46
CA TYR A 64 0.45 -12.07 -7.68
C TYR A 64 1.76 -11.68 -8.36
N THR A 65 1.78 -11.77 -9.68
CA THR A 65 2.82 -11.13 -10.50
C THR A 65 2.53 -9.63 -10.59
N VAL A 66 3.52 -8.81 -10.23
CA VAL A 66 3.42 -7.35 -10.30
C VAL A 66 4.44 -6.84 -11.31
N SER A 67 3.95 -6.18 -12.35
CA SER A 67 4.76 -5.57 -13.41
C SER A 67 4.36 -4.10 -13.61
N PRO A 68 5.31 -3.21 -13.95
CA PRO A 68 4.97 -1.85 -14.37
C PRO A 68 4.14 -1.89 -15.66
N VAL A 69 3.20 -0.97 -15.79
CA VAL A 69 2.46 -0.72 -17.03
C VAL A 69 3.34 0.14 -17.94
N LYS A 70 3.34 -0.15 -19.25
CA LYS A 70 4.09 0.58 -20.28
C LYS A 70 3.19 1.58 -20.98
#